data_AF-A0A429EHH3-F1
#
_entry.id   AF-A0A429EHH3-F1
#
_cell.length_a   1.000
_cell.length_b   1.000
_cell.length_c   1.000
_cell.angle_alpha   90.00
_cell.angle_beta   90.00
_cell.angle_gamma   90.00
#
_symmetry.space_group_name_H-M   'P 1'
#
loop_
_entity.id
_entity.type
_entity.pdbx_description
1 polymer ?
#
loop_
_entity_poly.entity_id
_entity_poly.type
_entity_poly.pdbx_seq_one_letter_code
_entity_poly.pdbx_strand_id
1 'polypeptide(L)'
;MSGRLDSAQPYALGLFRMVVGLLFACHGAASLFGVLGGAGGTGGTIDSGTWPGWYAAVIQLVGGGLVLLGLGTRAAAIVSSGSMAYAYFKVHQPGALWPMENGGEAAAMFCWAFLLLAFTGSGALGLDRLFARRGAGRAETAPERQTPVAA
;
A
#
# COMPACT_ATOMS: atom_id res chain seq x y z
N MET A 1 2.23 17.21 26.60
CA MET A 1 2.22 15.92 25.88
C MET A 1 1.91 16.05 24.39
N SER A 2 1.05 16.99 23.94
CA SER A 2 0.72 17.18 22.50
C SER A 2 1.92 17.38 21.59
N GLY A 3 2.83 18.31 21.91
CA GLY A 3 3.91 18.68 20.96
C GLY A 3 4.90 17.56 20.60
N ARG A 4 5.06 16.53 21.45
CA ARG A 4 5.89 15.36 21.11
C ARG A 4 5.16 14.40 20.14
N LEU A 5 3.85 14.28 20.26
CA LEU A 5 3.03 13.44 19.38
C LEU A 5 2.96 14.06 17.98
N ASP A 6 2.79 15.38 17.91
CA ASP A 6 2.74 16.12 16.65
C ASP A 6 4.06 15.99 15.86
N SER A 7 5.20 16.07 16.56
CA SER A 7 6.52 15.87 15.96
C SER A 7 6.76 14.42 15.49
N ALA A 8 6.19 13.43 16.19
CA ALA A 8 6.34 12.01 15.86
C ALA A 8 5.38 11.51 14.78
N GLN A 9 4.32 12.27 14.46
CA GLN A 9 3.27 11.90 13.51
C GLN A 9 3.79 11.36 12.16
N PRO A 10 4.82 11.94 11.51
CA PRO A 10 5.32 11.42 10.23
C PRO A 10 5.93 10.01 10.32
N TYR A 11 6.49 9.66 11.49
CA TYR A 11 7.04 8.33 11.76
C TYR A 11 5.93 7.33 12.09
N ALA A 12 4.95 7.74 12.90
CA ALA A 12 3.77 6.93 13.20
C ALA A 12 3.01 6.55 11.93
N LEU A 13 2.80 7.51 11.01
CA LEU A 13 2.20 7.24 9.69
C LEU A 13 3.05 6.30 8.83
N GLY A 14 4.37 6.43 8.88
CA GLY A 14 5.29 5.52 8.18
C GLY A 14 5.20 4.08 8.70
N LEU A 15 5.15 3.91 10.02
CA LEU A 15 4.98 2.61 10.68
C LEU A 15 3.61 2.00 10.37
N PHE A 16 2.54 2.80 10.48
CA PHE A 16 1.19 2.38 10.10
C PHE A 16 1.15 1.88 8.65
N ARG A 17 1.72 2.66 7.72
CA ARG A 17 1.85 2.27 6.30
C ARG A 17 2.56 0.92 6.14
N MET A 18 3.67 0.71 6.84
CA MET A 18 4.42 -0.54 6.77
C MET A 18 3.60 -1.72 7.27
N VAL A 19 2.96 -1.60 8.44
CA VAL A 19 2.14 -2.68 9.01
C VAL A 19 0.96 -3.01 8.10
N VAL A 20 0.22 -2.01 7.63
CA VAL A 20 -0.92 -2.21 6.72
C VAL A 20 -0.46 -2.88 5.41
N GLY A 21 0.61 -2.38 4.79
CA GLY A 21 1.15 -2.95 3.56
C GLY A 21 1.64 -4.38 3.75
N LEU A 22 2.34 -4.68 4.85
CA LEU A 22 2.82 -6.02 5.18
C LEU A 22 1.67 -7.01 5.36
N LEU A 23 0.68 -6.68 6.18
CA LEU A 23 -0.45 -7.57 6.44
C LEU A 23 -1.24 -7.86 5.16
N PHE A 24 -1.45 -6.85 4.33
CA PHE A 24 -2.10 -7.01 3.03
C PHE A 24 -1.28 -7.90 2.09
N ALA A 25 0.04 -7.71 2.04
CA ALA A 25 0.93 -8.56 1.26
C ALA A 25 0.92 -10.02 1.75
N CYS A 26 0.84 -10.25 3.07
CA CYS A 26 0.71 -11.58 3.65
C CYS A 26 -0.57 -12.29 3.19
N HIS A 27 -1.71 -11.61 3.10
CA HIS A 27 -2.94 -12.22 2.57
C HIS A 27 -2.79 -12.64 1.10
N GLY A 28 -2.14 -11.80 0.29
CA GLY A 28 -1.81 -12.13 -1.09
C GLY A 28 -0.87 -13.33 -1.19
N ALA A 29 0.20 -13.35 -0.39
CA ALA A 29 1.14 -14.46 -0.35
C ALA A 29 0.48 -15.77 0.10
N ALA A 30 -0.38 -15.72 1.12
CA ALA A 30 -1.12 -16.88 1.59
C ALA A 30 -2.01 -17.45 0.50
N SER A 31 -2.72 -16.58 -0.22
CA SER A 31 -3.65 -16.98 -1.27
C SER A 31 -2.95 -17.49 -2.54
N LEU A 32 -1.78 -16.93 -2.90
CA LEU A 32 -1.05 -17.30 -4.12
C LEU A 32 -0.09 -18.46 -3.93
N PHE A 33 0.48 -18.64 -2.74
CA PHE A 33 1.56 -19.60 -2.49
C PHE A 33 1.25 -20.63 -1.41
N GLY A 34 0.09 -20.58 -0.75
CA GLY A 34 -0.29 -21.56 0.27
C GLY A 34 0.49 -21.41 1.59
N VAL A 35 1.25 -20.32 1.74
CA VAL A 35 2.04 -20.02 2.93
C VAL A 35 1.19 -19.32 4.01
N LEU A 36 1.72 -19.18 5.23
CA LEU A 36 1.05 -18.42 6.31
C LEU A 36 -0.39 -18.89 6.62
N GLY A 37 -0.67 -20.19 6.42
CA GLY A 37 -2.01 -20.78 6.58
C GLY A 37 -2.81 -20.92 5.29
N GLY A 38 -2.32 -20.41 4.16
CA GLY A 38 -2.95 -20.59 2.84
C GLY A 38 -4.23 -19.79 2.63
N ALA A 39 -4.85 -19.96 1.46
CA ALA A 39 -6.08 -19.27 1.07
C ALA A 39 -7.20 -19.57 2.07
N GLY A 40 -7.69 -18.53 2.77
CA GLY A 40 -8.74 -18.67 3.78
C GLY A 40 -8.39 -19.58 4.97
N GLY A 41 -7.11 -19.86 5.22
CA GLY A 41 -6.67 -20.76 6.30
C GLY A 41 -6.67 -22.25 5.93
N THR A 42 -6.88 -22.60 4.65
CA THR A 42 -6.98 -23.99 4.20
C THR A 42 -5.64 -24.68 3.95
N GLY A 43 -4.52 -23.93 3.96
CA GLY A 43 -3.21 -24.38 3.49
C GLY A 43 -3.08 -24.47 1.97
N GLY A 44 -4.16 -24.24 1.21
CA GLY A 44 -4.17 -24.29 -0.25
C GLY A 44 -3.89 -22.93 -0.92
N THR A 45 -3.87 -22.95 -2.25
CA THR A 45 -3.78 -21.76 -3.11
C THR A 45 -5.09 -21.48 -3.84
N ILE A 46 -5.26 -20.26 -4.33
CA ILE A 46 -6.30 -19.94 -5.31
C ILE A 46 -5.75 -20.19 -6.72
N ASP A 47 -6.47 -20.97 -7.52
CA ASP A 47 -6.09 -21.25 -8.90
C ASP A 47 -5.95 -19.98 -9.74
N SER A 48 -4.92 -19.96 -10.60
CA SER A 48 -4.60 -18.82 -11.45
C SER A 48 -5.76 -18.39 -12.34
N GLY A 49 -6.06 -17.09 -12.34
CA GLY A 49 -7.14 -16.50 -13.14
C GLY A 49 -8.54 -16.59 -12.52
N THR A 50 -8.69 -17.21 -11.34
CA THR A 50 -9.99 -17.32 -10.67
C THR A 50 -10.52 -15.93 -10.28
N TRP A 51 -11.70 -15.58 -10.79
CA TRP A 51 -12.37 -14.33 -10.43
C TRP A 51 -13.26 -14.50 -9.18
N PRO A 52 -13.26 -13.54 -8.24
CA PRO A 52 -12.34 -12.39 -8.12
C PRO A 52 -11.04 -12.74 -7.36
N GLY A 53 -10.98 -13.92 -6.73
CA GLY A 53 -10.01 -14.25 -5.68
C GLY A 53 -8.55 -14.16 -6.09
N TRP A 54 -8.17 -14.66 -7.26
CA TRP A 54 -6.78 -14.66 -7.70
C TRP A 54 -6.28 -13.23 -7.99
N TYR A 55 -7.08 -12.42 -8.67
CA TYR A 55 -6.76 -11.01 -8.93
C TYR A 55 -6.67 -10.20 -7.64
N ALA A 56 -7.58 -10.43 -6.70
CA ALA A 56 -7.49 -9.83 -5.37
C ALA A 56 -6.19 -10.21 -4.66
N ALA A 57 -5.75 -11.47 -4.76
CA ALA A 57 -4.52 -11.94 -4.15
C ALA A 57 -3.25 -11.32 -4.78
N VAL A 58 -3.24 -11.12 -6.10
CA VAL A 58 -2.17 -10.40 -6.80
C VAL A 58 -2.11 -8.94 -6.37
N ILE A 59 -3.25 -8.25 -6.31
CA ILE A 59 -3.32 -6.87 -5.82
C ILE A 59 -2.86 -6.79 -4.37
N GLN A 60 -3.25 -7.75 -3.54
CA GLN A 60 -2.83 -7.84 -2.14
C GLN A 60 -1.31 -7.93 -2.00
N LEU A 61 -0.68 -8.85 -2.72
CA LEU A 61 0.76 -9.04 -2.68
C LEU A 61 1.53 -7.83 -3.23
N VAL A 62 1.19 -7.40 -4.45
CA VAL A 62 1.94 -6.35 -5.16
C VAL A 62 1.63 -4.97 -4.57
N GLY A 63 0.35 -4.65 -4.38
CA GLY A 63 -0.10 -3.39 -3.78
C GLY A 63 0.36 -3.26 -2.34
N GLY A 64 0.23 -4.32 -1.54
CA GLY A 64 0.74 -4.37 -0.17
C GLY A 64 2.25 -4.16 -0.11
N GLY A 65 3.02 -4.83 -0.98
CA GLY A 65 4.47 -4.66 -1.09
C GLY A 65 4.89 -3.24 -1.48
N LEU A 66 4.27 -2.66 -2.50
CA LEU A 66 4.53 -1.27 -2.92
C LEU A 66 4.22 -0.28 -1.80
N VAL A 67 3.08 -0.46 -1.11
CA VAL A 67 2.70 0.38 0.03
C VAL A 67 3.69 0.20 1.19
N LEU A 68 4.07 -1.03 1.54
CA LEU A 68 5.06 -1.36 2.57
C LEU A 68 6.43 -0.74 2.31
N LEU A 69 6.88 -0.73 1.06
CA LEU A 69 8.16 -0.14 0.67
C LEU A 69 8.08 1.38 0.49
N GLY A 70 6.88 1.95 0.44
CA GLY A 70 6.70 3.37 0.18
C GLY A 70 7.00 3.74 -1.28
N LEU A 71 6.79 2.82 -2.23
CA LEU A 71 7.02 3.01 -3.65
C LEU A 71 5.69 3.27 -4.36
N GLY A 72 5.51 4.47 -4.92
CA GLY A 72 4.25 4.83 -5.60
C GLY A 72 3.03 4.72 -4.67
N THR A 73 3.20 4.97 -3.36
CA THR A 73 2.21 4.67 -2.31
C THR A 73 0.81 5.15 -2.65
N ARG A 74 0.65 6.37 -3.19
CA ARG A 74 -0.67 6.92 -3.50
C ARG A 74 -1.42 6.09 -4.54
N ALA A 75 -0.75 5.73 -5.64
CA ALA A 75 -1.34 4.91 -6.70
C ALA A 75 -1.64 3.49 -6.21
N ALA A 76 -0.68 2.85 -5.55
CA ALA A 76 -0.86 1.50 -4.99
C ALA A 76 -1.99 1.46 -3.95
N ALA A 77 -2.10 2.50 -3.12
CA ALA A 77 -3.15 2.61 -2.12
C ALA A 77 -4.54 2.82 -2.74
N ILE A 78 -4.69 3.63 -3.80
CA ILE A 78 -5.97 3.79 -4.50
C ILE A 78 -6.44 2.45 -5.07
N VAL A 79 -5.56 1.72 -5.76
CA VAL A 79 -5.89 0.40 -6.33
C VAL A 79 -6.25 -0.59 -5.23
N SER A 80 -5.46 -0.66 -4.17
CA SER A 80 -5.70 -1.56 -3.03
C SER A 80 -7.02 -1.22 -2.32
N SER A 81 -7.30 0.07 -2.09
CA SER A 81 -8.56 0.54 -1.52
C SER A 81 -9.76 0.15 -2.39
N GLY A 82 -9.69 0.40 -3.71
CA GLY A 82 -10.74 0.01 -4.65
C GLY A 82 -10.99 -1.51 -4.68
N SER A 83 -9.94 -2.33 -4.63
CA SER A 83 -10.08 -3.79 -4.57
C SER A 83 -10.82 -4.25 -3.31
N MET A 84 -10.58 -3.59 -2.18
CA MET A 84 -11.23 -3.92 -0.90
C MET A 84 -12.64 -3.37 -0.80
N ALA A 85 -12.92 -2.21 -1.43
CA ALA A 85 -14.28 -1.74 -1.64
C ALA A 85 -15.10 -2.75 -2.47
N TYR A 86 -14.52 -3.25 -3.57
CA TYR A 86 -15.15 -4.31 -4.36
C TYR A 86 -15.39 -5.56 -3.52
N ALA A 87 -14.39 -6.03 -2.77
CA ALA A 87 -14.53 -7.19 -1.89
C ALA A 87 -15.69 -6.99 -0.90
N TYR A 88 -15.77 -5.83 -0.25
CA TYR A 88 -16.88 -5.55 0.67
C TYR A 88 -18.24 -5.60 -0.03
N PHE A 89 -18.45 -4.77 -1.06
CA PHE A 89 -19.79 -4.62 -1.66
C PHE A 89 -20.24 -5.81 -2.52
N LYS A 90 -19.31 -6.56 -3.12
CA LYS A 90 -19.64 -7.67 -4.03
C LYS A 90 -19.46 -9.06 -3.43
N VAL A 91 -18.58 -9.23 -2.44
CA VAL A 91 -18.33 -10.54 -1.83
C VAL A 91 -19.00 -10.63 -0.45
N HIS A 92 -18.84 -9.63 0.41
CA HIS A 92 -19.31 -9.70 1.80
C HIS A 92 -20.73 -9.18 2.00
N GLN A 93 -21.05 -7.98 1.50
CA GLN A 93 -22.33 -7.32 1.73
C GLN A 93 -23.58 -8.10 1.26
N PRO A 94 -23.52 -8.99 0.25
CA PRO A 94 -24.63 -9.89 -0.05
C PRO A 94 -24.99 -10.87 1.08
N GLY A 95 -24.05 -11.18 1.99
CA GLY A 95 -24.29 -12.07 3.13
C GLY A 95 -25.02 -11.40 4.29
N ALA A 96 -24.71 -10.14 4.59
CA ALA A 96 -25.42 -9.29 5.56
C ALA A 96 -25.02 -7.83 5.36
N LEU A 97 -25.81 -6.88 5.88
CA LEU A 97 -25.48 -5.45 5.77
C LEU A 97 -24.23 -5.08 6.57
N TRP A 98 -24.10 -5.61 7.79
CA TRP A 98 -23.05 -5.22 8.71
C TRP A 98 -21.79 -6.09 8.56
N PRO A 99 -20.58 -5.49 8.57
CA PRO A 99 -19.32 -6.23 8.43
C PRO A 99 -19.14 -7.37 9.45
N MET A 100 -19.61 -7.14 10.68
CA MET A 100 -19.52 -8.08 11.81
C MET A 100 -20.35 -9.36 11.57
N GLU A 101 -21.35 -9.30 10.69
CA GLU A 101 -22.24 -10.43 10.38
C GLU A 101 -21.85 -11.14 9.08
N ASN A 102 -21.02 -10.53 8.22
CA ASN A 102 -20.68 -11.06 6.89
C ASN A 102 -19.18 -11.34 6.68
N GLY A 103 -18.35 -11.17 7.73
CA GLY A 103 -16.91 -11.36 7.68
C GLY A 103 -16.15 -10.29 6.88
N GLY A 104 -16.80 -9.18 6.53
CA GLY A 104 -16.28 -8.10 5.69
C GLY A 104 -15.51 -7.02 6.45
N GLU A 105 -15.31 -7.18 7.77
CA GLU A 105 -14.59 -6.20 8.61
C GLU A 105 -13.19 -5.91 8.07
N ALA A 106 -12.44 -6.96 7.70
CA ALA A 106 -11.09 -6.78 7.13
C ALA A 106 -11.14 -6.01 5.81
N ALA A 107 -12.08 -6.32 4.92
CA ALA A 107 -12.24 -5.60 3.66
C ALA A 107 -12.55 -4.12 3.90
N ALA A 108 -13.47 -3.79 4.80
CA ALA A 108 -13.78 -2.42 5.16
C ALA A 108 -12.57 -1.68 5.75
N MET A 109 -11.87 -2.31 6.71
CA MET A 109 -10.72 -1.71 7.38
C MET A 109 -9.54 -1.48 6.44
N PHE A 110 -9.18 -2.45 5.60
CA PHE A 110 -8.14 -2.25 4.58
C PHE A 110 -8.55 -1.19 3.56
N CYS A 111 -9.82 -1.18 3.12
CA CYS A 111 -10.32 -0.16 2.20
C CYS A 111 -10.07 1.27 2.73
N TRP A 112 -10.45 1.53 3.97
CA TRP A 112 -10.29 2.85 4.60
C TRP A 112 -8.85 3.15 4.99
N ALA A 113 -8.07 2.16 5.45
CA ALA A 113 -6.65 2.34 5.73
C ALA A 113 -5.88 2.75 4.48
N PHE A 114 -6.10 2.07 3.35
CA PHE A 114 -5.47 2.45 2.08
C PHE A 114 -6.00 3.78 1.55
N LEU A 115 -7.29 4.08 1.70
CA LEU A 115 -7.79 5.40 1.31
C LEU A 115 -7.08 6.52 2.10
N LEU A 116 -6.88 6.36 3.40
CA LEU A 116 -6.11 7.30 4.22
C LEU A 116 -4.65 7.42 3.73
N LEU A 117 -4.02 6.31 3.37
CA LEU A 117 -2.65 6.29 2.81
C LEU A 117 -2.56 6.95 1.43
N ALA A 118 -3.64 6.94 0.64
CA ALA A 118 -3.71 7.67 -0.62
C ALA A 118 -3.61 9.20 -0.41
N PHE A 119 -4.15 9.72 0.70
CA PHE A 119 -4.08 11.14 1.05
C PHE A 119 -2.78 11.51 1.79
N THR A 120 -2.35 10.68 2.74
CA THR A 120 -1.17 10.94 3.57
C THR A 120 0.16 10.62 2.89
N GLY A 121 0.16 9.74 1.88
CA GLY A 121 1.35 9.40 1.09
C GLY A 121 2.34 8.49 1.83
N SER A 122 3.62 8.54 1.42
CA SER A 122 4.65 7.60 1.86
C SER A 122 5.22 7.85 3.28
N GLY A 123 4.94 9.02 3.88
CA GLY A 123 5.40 9.38 5.22
C GLY A 123 6.93 9.53 5.33
N ALA A 124 7.46 9.61 6.56
CA ALA A 124 8.90 9.87 6.79
C ALA A 124 9.84 8.77 6.25
N LEU A 125 9.33 7.54 6.15
CA LEU A 125 10.11 6.32 5.90
C LEU A 125 9.85 5.73 4.49
N GLY A 126 9.40 6.53 3.52
CA GLY A 126 9.19 6.09 2.14
C GLY A 126 10.48 5.99 1.33
N LEU A 127 10.66 4.89 0.58
CA LEU A 127 11.82 4.73 -0.32
C LEU A 127 11.76 5.63 -1.56
N ASP A 128 10.58 6.11 -1.96
CA ASP A 128 10.39 7.12 -3.00
C ASP A 128 11.26 8.37 -2.80
N ARG A 129 11.49 8.77 -1.54
CA ARG A 129 12.37 9.89 -1.18
C ARG A 129 13.84 9.68 -1.56
N LEU A 130 14.32 8.44 -1.60
CA LEU A 130 15.69 8.12 -2.02
C LEU A 130 15.90 8.38 -3.52
N PHE A 131 14.85 8.20 -4.33
CA PHE A 131 14.89 8.47 -5.76
C PHE A 131 14.76 9.96 -6.07
N ALA A 132 13.92 10.69 -5.33
CA ALA A 132 13.77 12.15 -5.48
C ALA A 132 15.07 12.91 -5.16
N ARG A 133 15.82 12.49 -4.13
CA ARG A 133 17.12 13.10 -3.77
C ARG A 133 18.21 12.91 -4.82
N ARG A 134 18.22 11.79 -5.55
CA ARG A 134 19.21 11.52 -6.61
C ARG A 134 19.03 12.41 -7.85
N GLY A 135 17.80 12.86 -8.13
CA GLY A 135 17.53 13.80 -9.23
C GLY A 135 18.08 15.21 -8.98
N ALA A 136 17.99 15.70 -7.74
CA ALA A 136 18.46 17.03 -7.37
C ALA A 136 20.00 17.17 -7.44
N GLY A 137 20.75 16.15 -6.98
CA GLY A 137 22.22 16.18 -7.04
C GLY A 137 22.81 16.13 -8.46
N ARG A 138 22.03 15.69 -9.46
CA ARG A 138 22.45 15.68 -10.87
C ARG A 138 22.22 17.02 -11.58
N ALA A 139 21.31 17.85 -11.07
CA ALA A 139 21.05 19.19 -11.61
C ALA A 139 22.11 20.21 -11.18
N GLU A 140 22.70 20.02 -9.99
CA GLU A 140 23.69 20.94 -9.41
C GLU A 140 25.12 20.77 -9.99
N THR A 141 25.36 19.71 -10.77
CA THR A 141 26.65 19.42 -11.41
C THR A 141 26.74 19.84 -12.88
N ALA A 142 25.74 20.55 -13.42
CA ALA A 142 25.84 21.11 -14.76
C ALA A 142 26.89 22.23 -14.78
N PRO A 143 27.97 22.13 -15.59
CA PRO A 143 29.01 23.14 -15.58
C PRO A 143 28.45 24.47 -16.08
N GLU A 144 28.64 25.51 -15.26
CA GLU A 144 28.34 26.89 -15.58
C GLU A 144 29.09 27.25 -16.87
N ARG A 145 28.33 27.44 -17.94
CA ARG A 145 28.85 27.73 -19.27
C ARG A 145 29.47 29.12 -19.20
N GLN A 146 30.78 29.19 -19.00
CA GLN A 146 31.57 30.42 -18.99
C GLN A 146 31.28 31.20 -20.26
N THR A 147 30.55 32.30 -20.14
CA THR A 147 30.35 33.27 -21.21
C THR A 147 31.66 34.05 -21.36
N PRO A 148 32.36 33.98 -22.50
CA PRO A 148 33.58 34.76 -22.68
C PRO A 148 33.19 36.24 -22.75
N VAL A 149 33.72 37.03 -21.83
CA VAL A 149 33.63 38.49 -21.87
C VAL A 149 34.56 38.96 -22.99
N ALA A 150 33.98 39.41 -24.09
CA ALA A 150 34.72 40.06 -25.17
C ALA A 150 35.19 41.44 -24.70
N ALA A 151 36.49 41.71 -24.88
CA ALA A 151 37.17 42.96 -24.59
C ALA A 151 37.03 43.97 -25.75
#